data_AF-A0A9J6EKM8-F1
#
_entry.id   AF-A0A9J6EKM8-F1
#
_cell.length_a   1.000
_cell.length_b   1.000
_cell.length_c   1.000
_cell.angle_alpha   90.00
_cell.angle_beta   90.00
_cell.angle_gamma   90.00
#
_symmetry.space_group_name_H-M   'P 1'
#
loop_
_entity.id
_entity.type
_entity.pdbx_description
1 polymer ?
#
loop_
_entity_poly.entity_id
_entity_poly.type
_entity_poly.pdbx_seq_one_letter_code
_entity_poly.pdbx_strand_id
1 'polypeptide(L)'
;MPSLKLPNRTPAMAICGSTSSTPTWESRDTFAELLSGGELSAKGSITLEAIEYEFPHVLSKVCFHCHFTVVEQVGLSASLYSRSIQDDHICLLIKHMV
;
A
#
# COMPACT_ATOMS: atom_id res chain seq x y z
N MET A 1 3.95 -23.64 -6.45
CA MET A 1 2.97 -22.84 -5.71
C MET A 1 3.42 -22.73 -4.26
N PRO A 2 3.95 -21.59 -3.78
CA PRO A 2 4.11 -21.40 -2.36
C PRO A 2 2.89 -20.65 -1.82
N SER A 3 2.12 -21.35 -0.99
CA SER A 3 1.01 -20.79 -0.23
C SER A 3 1.54 -19.72 0.71
N LEU A 4 1.05 -18.47 0.55
CA LEU A 4 1.33 -17.36 1.45
C LEU A 4 0.68 -17.68 2.81
N LYS A 5 1.43 -18.31 3.70
CA LYS A 5 0.97 -18.64 5.05
C LYS A 5 1.12 -17.39 5.92
N LEU A 6 0.06 -16.59 5.96
CA LEU A 6 -0.06 -15.47 6.89
C LEU A 6 0.14 -16.00 8.31
N PRO A 7 1.16 -15.54 9.07
CA PRO A 7 1.37 -16.00 10.42
C PRO A 7 0.21 -15.52 11.29
N ASN A 8 -0.42 -16.47 11.98
CA ASN A 8 -1.34 -16.26 13.08
C ASN A 8 -0.57 -15.61 14.25
N ARG A 9 -0.39 -14.29 14.17
CA ARG A 9 0.08 -13.47 15.28
C ARG A 9 -0.90 -12.34 15.44
N THR A 10 -1.51 -12.33 16.62
CA THR A 10 -2.28 -11.25 17.23
C THR A 10 -1.87 -9.89 16.65
N PRO A 11 -2.80 -9.05 16.17
CA PRO A 11 -2.43 -7.71 15.74
C PRO A 11 -1.90 -6.98 16.97
N ALA A 12 -0.57 -6.88 17.06
CA ALA A 12 0.08 -5.94 17.94
C ALA A 12 -0.32 -4.57 17.41
N MET A 13 -1.32 -4.00 18.07
CA MET A 13 -1.79 -2.65 17.86
C MET A 13 -0.64 -1.71 18.24
N ALA A 14 0.22 -1.40 17.27
CA ALA A 14 1.09 -0.25 17.34
C ALA A 14 0.20 0.97 17.07
N ILE A 15 -0.43 1.51 18.12
CA ILE A 15 -0.93 2.87 18.08
C ILE A 15 0.30 3.77 18.00
N CYS A 16 0.76 4.07 16.79
CA CYS A 16 1.60 5.24 16.59
C CYS A 16 0.69 6.46 16.71
N GLY A 17 0.50 6.90 17.96
CA GLY A 17 -0.18 8.14 18.27
C GLY A 17 0.60 9.32 17.70
N SER A 18 -0.13 10.20 17.02
CA SER A 18 0.25 11.56 16.59
C SER A 18 1.40 11.69 15.60
N THR A 19 1.06 11.86 14.32
CA THR A 19 1.19 13.16 13.62
C THR A 19 0.54 13.03 12.24
N SER A 20 -0.09 14.11 11.78
CA SER A 20 -0.75 14.23 10.49
C SER A 20 0.03 13.55 9.35
N SER A 21 -0.49 12.44 8.82
CA SER A 21 -0.10 11.90 7.52
C SER A 21 -0.64 12.83 6.43
N THR A 22 -0.11 14.05 6.38
CA THR A 22 -0.16 14.81 5.13
C THR A 22 0.64 13.99 4.12
N PRO A 23 0.15 13.77 2.89
CA PRO A 23 0.96 13.18 1.84
C PRO A 23 2.12 14.15 1.58
N THR A 24 3.22 13.97 2.30
CA THR A 24 4.40 14.82 2.18
C THR A 24 5.14 14.40 0.92
N TRP A 25 5.72 15.39 0.25
CA TRP A 25 6.60 15.24 -0.91
C TRP A 25 7.68 14.15 -0.69
N GLU A 26 8.17 14.03 0.54
CA GLU A 26 9.09 12.98 1.00
C GLU A 26 8.64 11.55 0.64
N SER A 27 7.35 11.24 0.81
CA SER A 27 6.80 9.92 0.49
C SER A 27 6.71 9.66 -1.02
N ARG A 28 6.53 10.73 -1.81
CA ARG A 28 6.48 10.67 -3.27
C ARG A 28 7.87 10.53 -3.88
N ASP A 29 8.84 11.29 -3.38
CA ASP A 29 10.20 11.25 -3.89
C ASP A 29 10.86 9.91 -3.52
N THR A 30 10.65 9.43 -2.29
CA THR A 30 11.08 8.07 -1.88
C THR A 30 10.44 7.00 -2.77
N PHE A 31 9.13 7.09 -3.05
CA PHE A 31 8.43 6.14 -3.92
C PHE A 31 8.97 6.16 -5.36
N ALA A 32 9.26 7.34 -5.91
CA ALA A 32 9.85 7.50 -7.24
C ALA A 32 11.27 6.91 -7.31
N GLU A 33 12.10 7.17 -6.31
CA GLU A 33 13.45 6.61 -6.20
C GLU A 33 13.40 5.08 -6.13
N LEU A 34 12.53 4.51 -5.30
CA LEU A 34 12.35 3.07 -5.19
C LEU A 34 11.91 2.42 -6.51
N LEU A 35 11.01 3.05 -7.25
CA LEU A 35 10.61 2.57 -8.58
C LEU A 35 11.73 2.70 -9.61
N SER A 36 12.51 3.78 -9.54
CA SER A 36 13.61 4.06 -10.48
C SER A 36 14.83 3.16 -10.24
N GLY A 37 15.08 2.80 -8.97
CA GLY A 37 16.23 2.00 -8.54
C GLY A 37 16.20 0.55 -9.04
N GLY A 38 15.05 0.07 -9.54
CA GLY A 38 14.92 -1.21 -10.24
C GLY A 38 15.13 -2.47 -9.37
N GLU A 39 15.51 -2.32 -8.11
CA GLU A 39 15.75 -3.43 -7.18
C GLU A 39 14.49 -3.71 -6.35
N LEU A 40 13.60 -4.53 -6.92
CA LEU A 40 12.43 -5.06 -6.21
C LEU A 40 12.77 -6.43 -5.63
N SER A 41 12.97 -6.50 -4.31
CA SER A 41 13.23 -7.75 -3.59
C SER A 41 12.11 -8.77 -3.75
N ALA A 42 10.87 -8.31 -3.92
CA ALA A 42 9.71 -9.14 -4.17
C ALA A 42 8.66 -8.39 -5.00
N LYS A 43 8.01 -9.11 -5.92
CA LYS A 43 6.89 -8.61 -6.73
C LYS A 43 5.74 -9.60 -6.69
N GLY A 44 4.53 -9.08 -6.58
CA GLY A 44 3.29 -9.85 -6.66
C GLY A 44 2.15 -8.99 -7.19
N SER A 45 1.12 -9.62 -7.73
CA SER A 45 -0.13 -8.96 -8.09
C SER A 45 -1.30 -9.86 -7.73
N ILE A 46 -2.40 -9.24 -7.29
CA ILE A 46 -3.67 -9.90 -7.07
C ILE A 46 -4.75 -9.09 -7.78
N THR A 47 -5.65 -9.78 -8.46
CA THR A 47 -6.86 -9.20 -9.03
C THR A 47 -8.02 -9.71 -8.19
N LEU A 48 -8.85 -8.79 -7.70
CA LEU A 48 -10.07 -9.12 -6.98
C LEU A 48 -11.25 -8.89 -7.92
N GLU A 49 -12.10 -9.90 -8.07
CA GLU A 49 -13.33 -9.82 -8.85
C GLU A 49 -14.53 -9.49 -7.94
N ALA A 50 -15.62 -8.98 -8.52
CA ALA A 50 -16.89 -8.72 -7.82
C ALA A 50 -16.79 -7.81 -6.57
N ILE A 51 -15.98 -6.75 -6.64
CA ILE A 51 -15.93 -5.74 -5.59
C ILE A 51 -17.17 -4.83 -5.71
N GLU A 52 -18.07 -4.89 -4.73
CA GLU A 52 -19.27 -4.03 -4.66
C GLU A 52 -18.99 -2.62 -4.11
N TYR A 53 -17.72 -2.26 -3.92
CA TYR A 53 -17.30 -0.97 -3.37
C TYR A 53 -16.73 -0.06 -4.45
N GLU A 54 -17.13 1.21 -4.41
CA GLU A 54 -16.51 2.27 -5.21
C GLU A 54 -15.01 2.38 -4.94
N PHE A 55 -14.22 2.73 -5.97
CA PHE A 55 -12.76 2.82 -5.89
C PHE A 55 -12.24 3.64 -4.68
N PRO A 56 -12.78 4.83 -4.35
CA PRO A 56 -12.34 5.58 -3.16
C PRO A 56 -12.57 4.82 -1.85
N HIS A 57 -13.62 4.00 -1.77
CA HIS A 57 -13.93 3.20 -0.59
C HIS A 57 -12.97 2.01 -0.46
N VAL A 58 -12.58 1.40 -1.58
CA VAL A 58 -11.53 0.38 -1.59
C VAL A 58 -10.20 0.98 -1.15
N LEU A 59 -9.85 2.14 -1.70
CA LEU A 59 -8.60 2.83 -1.37
C LEU A 59 -8.53 3.18 0.12
N SER A 60 -9.63 3.72 0.69
CA SER A 60 -9.67 4.05 2.12
C SER A 60 -9.54 2.80 3.00
N LYS A 61 -10.16 1.68 2.63
CA LYS A 61 -9.98 0.40 3.33
C LYS A 61 -8.54 -0.09 3.28
N VAL A 62 -7.88 -0.04 2.13
CA VAL A 62 -6.48 -0.47 2.02
C VAL A 62 -5.58 0.43 2.84
N CYS A 63 -5.75 1.75 2.75
CA CYS A 63 -4.96 2.70 3.54
C CYS A 63 -5.15 2.47 5.05
N PHE A 64 -6.39 2.25 5.49
CA PHE A 64 -6.71 2.06 6.91
C PHE A 64 -6.22 0.71 7.46
N HIS A 65 -6.49 -0.40 6.77
CA HIS A 65 -6.18 -1.74 7.29
C HIS A 65 -4.73 -2.16 7.05
N CYS A 66 -4.12 -1.66 5.98
CA CYS A 66 -2.75 -2.03 5.59
C CYS A 66 -1.75 -0.90 5.81
N HIS A 67 -2.16 0.20 6.45
CA HIS A 67 -1.30 1.35 6.79
C HIS A 67 -0.55 1.95 5.59
N PHE A 68 -1.22 1.98 4.44
CA PHE A 68 -0.70 2.65 3.25
C PHE A 68 -1.06 4.13 3.25
N THR A 69 -0.17 4.93 2.70
CA THR A 69 -0.39 6.34 2.37
C THR A 69 -0.52 6.47 0.86
N VAL A 70 -1.50 7.27 0.41
CA VAL A 70 -1.65 7.60 -1.01
C VAL A 70 -0.55 8.57 -1.42
N VAL A 71 0.28 8.14 -2.36
CA VAL A 71 1.33 8.96 -2.97
C VAL A 71 0.77 9.77 -4.13
N GLU A 72 0.02 9.10 -4.99
CA GLU A 72 -0.59 9.69 -6.18
C GLU A 72 -1.88 8.93 -6.52
N GLN A 73 -2.89 9.65 -6.98
CA GLN A 73 -4.10 9.07 -7.54
C GLN A 73 -4.40 9.72 -8.89
N VAL A 74 -4.58 8.90 -9.93
CA VAL A 74 -4.95 9.32 -11.28
C VAL A 74 -6.16 8.51 -11.73
N GLY A 75 -7.32 9.15 -11.77
CA GLY A 75 -8.59 8.48 -12.09
C GLY A 75 -8.89 7.34 -11.11
N LEU A 76 -9.05 6.13 -11.65
CA LEU A 76 -9.30 4.90 -10.89
C LEU A 76 -8.03 4.07 -10.68
N SER A 77 -6.87 4.74 -10.63
CA SER A 77 -5.58 4.15 -10.28
C SER A 77 -4.93 4.94 -9.16
N ALA A 78 -4.24 4.25 -8.26
CA ALA A 78 -3.53 4.87 -7.14
C ALA A 78 -2.21 4.16 -6.84
N SER A 79 -1.20 4.98 -6.58
CA SER A 79 0.10 4.58 -6.07
C SER A 79 0.12 4.79 -4.56
N LEU A 80 0.51 3.75 -3.84
CA LEU A 80 0.48 3.68 -2.39
C LEU A 80 1.86 3.31 -1.86
N TYR A 81 2.22 3.90 -0.73
CA TYR A 81 3.48 3.65 -0.03
C TYR A 81 3.23 3.29 1.44
N SER A 82 4.00 2.34 1.95
CA SER A 82 4.05 1.99 3.38
C SER A 82 5.45 1.48 3.74
N ARG A 83 5.65 1.22 5.03
CA ARG A 83 6.85 0.53 5.55
C ARG A 83 6.42 -0.73 6.30
N SER A 84 7.20 -1.79 6.11
CA SER A 84 7.05 -3.02 6.89
C SER A 84 7.44 -2.79 8.36
N ILE A 85 7.14 -3.75 9.23
CA ILE A 85 7.60 -3.72 10.62
C ILE A 85 9.13 -3.80 10.72
N GLN A 86 9.78 -4.39 9.72
CA GLN A 86 11.25 -4.47 9.60
C GLN A 86 11.84 -3.24 8.90
N ASP A 87 11.03 -2.22 8.64
CA ASP A 87 11.38 -0.99 7.94
C ASP A 87 11.65 -1.15 6.44
N ASP A 88 11.18 -2.26 5.83
CA ASP A 88 11.26 -2.42 4.38
C ASP A 88 10.27 -1.50 3.68
N HIS A 89 10.70 -0.88 2.59
CA HIS A 89 9.83 -0.08 1.75
C HIS A 89 8.84 -0.96 0.98
N ILE A 90 7.55 -0.64 1.07
CA ILE A 90 6.49 -1.35 0.35
C ILE A 90 5.75 -0.38 -0.56
N CYS A 91 5.81 -0.67 -1.87
CA CYS A 91 5.10 0.06 -2.91
C CYS A 91 3.93 -0.78 -3.42
N LEU A 92 2.73 -0.20 -3.49
CA LEU A 92 1.52 -0.88 -3.97
C LEU A 92 0.85 -0.04 -5.06
N LEU A 93 0.52 -0.68 -6.18
CA LEU A 93 -0.26 -0.08 -7.26
C LEU A 93 -1.64 -0.72 -7.29
N ILE A 94 -2.68 0.10 -7.16
CA ILE A 94 -4.07 -0.34 -7.29
C ILE A 94 -4.65 0.27 -8.56
N LYS A 95 -5.33 -0.56 -9.35
CA LYS A 95 -6.03 -0.15 -10.56
C LYS A 95 -7.40 -0.82 -10.60
N HIS A 96 -8.45 -0.03 -10.74
CA HIS A 96 -9.77 -0.55 -11.08
C HIS A 96 -9.78 -0.95 -12.56
N MET A 97 -10.08 -2.21 -12.84
CA MET A 97 -10.19 -2.74 -14.20
C MET A 97 -11.67 -2.63 -14.59
N VAL A 98 -11.95 -1.78 -15.57
CA VAL A 98 -13.29 -1.57 -16.17
C VAL A 98 -13.36 -2.36 -17.48
#